data_AF-A0A8J5K6U3-F1
#
_entry.id   AF-A0A8J5K6U3-F1
#
_cell.length_a   1.000
_cell.length_b   1.000
_cell.length_c   1.000
_cell.angle_alpha   90.00
_cell.angle_beta   90.00
_cell.angle_gamma   90.00
#
_symmetry.space_group_name_H-M   'P 1'
#
loop_
_entity.id
_entity.type
_entity.pdbx_description
1 polymer ?
#
loop_
_entity_poly.entity_id
_entity_poly.type
_entity_poly.pdbx_seq_one_letter_code
_entity_poly.pdbx_strand_id
1 'polypeptide(L)'
;MRFTNSLLKKVLAKRWKKEVVLKTASATPVSMTTAERIKAEAKKSPGGVICSPSARPSPVVGQLDYFDRECIRRELLSFYERGELPTLSTLLERVKQPVLKGHRVHFIK
;
A
#
# COMPACT_ATOMS: atom_id res chain seq x y z
N MET A 1 3.28 60.20 -3.42
CA MET A 1 2.85 58.82 -3.77
C MET A 1 3.79 57.80 -3.12
N ARG A 2 3.38 57.09 -2.05
CA ARG A 2 4.19 56.04 -1.41
C ARG A 2 3.81 54.68 -1.97
N PHE A 3 4.20 54.39 -3.21
CA PHE A 3 4.09 53.03 -3.73
C PHE A 3 5.14 52.15 -3.01
N THR A 4 4.64 51.19 -2.23
CA THR A 4 5.02 49.77 -2.33
C THR A 4 6.30 49.23 -1.68
N ASN A 5 6.69 49.71 -0.50
CA ASN A 5 7.64 48.94 0.34
C ASN A 5 7.08 47.54 0.73
N SER A 6 5.76 47.43 0.92
CA SER A 6 5.08 46.15 1.19
C SER A 6 4.98 45.25 -0.04
N LEU A 7 4.75 45.83 -1.22
CA LEU A 7 4.57 45.09 -2.46
C LEU A 7 5.91 44.55 -2.99
N LEU A 8 6.98 45.35 -2.91
CA LEU A 8 8.36 44.90 -3.19
C LEU A 8 8.77 43.74 -2.27
N LYS A 9 8.50 43.82 -0.96
CA LYS A 9 8.76 42.71 -0.02
C LYS A 9 8.02 41.43 -0.41
N LYS A 10 6.74 41.53 -0.80
CA LYS A 10 5.95 40.37 -1.25
C LYS A 10 6.48 39.76 -2.55
N VAL A 11 6.89 40.60 -3.52
CA VAL A 11 7.44 40.15 -4.80
C VAL A 11 8.78 39.45 -4.60
N LEU A 12 9.67 40.04 -3.80
CA LEU A 12 10.94 39.42 -3.45
C LEU A 12 10.71 38.09 -2.73
N ALA A 13 9.86 38.04 -1.69
CA ALA A 13 9.56 36.79 -1.00
C ALA A 13 9.00 35.69 -1.93
N LYS A 14 8.20 36.04 -2.94
CA LYS A 14 7.73 35.10 -3.96
C LYS A 14 8.86 34.61 -4.87
N ARG A 15 9.75 35.50 -5.32
CA ARG A 15 10.90 35.19 -6.18
C ARG A 15 11.88 34.24 -5.49
N TRP A 16 12.26 34.55 -4.24
CA TRP A 16 13.14 33.72 -3.42
C TRP A 16 12.55 32.32 -3.18
N LYS A 17 11.23 32.21 -2.95
CA LYS A 17 10.55 30.91 -2.78
C LYS A 17 10.63 30.01 -4.02
N LYS A 18 10.54 30.60 -5.23
CA LYS A 18 10.64 29.86 -6.50
C LYS A 18 12.06 29.41 -6.79
N GLU A 19 13.03 30.28 -6.51
CA GLU A 19 14.45 29.98 -6.74
C GLU A 19 14.93 28.79 -5.90
N VAL A 20 14.48 28.69 -4.64
CA VAL A 20 14.79 27.54 -3.78
C VAL A 20 14.24 26.24 -4.37
N VAL A 21 13.00 26.22 -4.85
CA VAL A 21 12.39 25.03 -5.47
C VAL A 21 13.13 24.63 -6.74
N LEU A 22 13.50 25.61 -7.57
CA LEU A 22 14.26 25.38 -8.80
C LEU A 22 15.63 24.75 -8.50
N LYS A 23 16.37 25.30 -7.54
CA LYS A 23 17.68 24.78 -7.10
C LYS A 23 17.57 23.36 -6.53
N THR A 24 16.52 23.07 -5.77
CA THR A 24 16.26 21.71 -5.25
C THR A 24 15.95 20.74 -6.38
N ALA A 25 15.10 21.11 -7.33
CA ALA A 25 14.76 20.27 -8.48
C ALA A 25 15.93 20.07 -9.44
N SER A 26 16.86 21.01 -9.55
CA SER A 26 18.08 20.81 -10.35
C SER A 26 19.13 19.94 -9.64
N ALA A 27 19.16 19.97 -8.30
CA ALA A 27 20.11 19.20 -7.51
C ALA A 27 19.62 17.78 -7.17
N THR A 28 18.37 17.43 -7.50
CA THR A 28 17.77 16.13 -7.19
C THR A 28 17.01 15.59 -8.42
N PRO A 29 16.82 14.27 -8.56
CA PRO A 29 16.03 13.69 -9.67
C PRO A 29 14.52 13.83 -9.41
N VAL A 30 14.07 15.01 -8.99
CA VAL A 30 12.69 15.28 -8.56
C VAL A 30 12.16 16.46 -9.36
N SER A 31 10.96 16.30 -9.95
CA SER A 31 10.33 17.40 -10.69
C SER A 31 10.04 18.60 -9.78
N MET A 32 10.00 19.80 -10.36
CA MET A 32 9.61 21.02 -9.62
C MET A 32 8.26 20.87 -8.93
N THR A 33 7.28 20.28 -9.61
CA THR A 33 5.95 20.01 -9.06
C THR A 33 6.00 19.11 -7.83
N THR A 34 6.88 18.11 -7.85
CA THR A 34 7.06 17.19 -6.72
C THR A 34 7.79 17.89 -5.57
N ALA A 35 8.80 18.72 -5.84
CA ALA A 35 9.49 19.52 -4.83
C ALA A 35 8.54 20.53 -4.13
N GLU A 36 7.63 21.16 -4.88
CA GLU A 36 6.60 22.03 -4.30
C GLU A 36 5.63 21.25 -3.40
N ARG A 37 5.21 20.05 -3.84
CA ARG A 37 4.33 19.17 -3.07
C ARG A 37 4.98 18.73 -1.77
N ILE A 38 6.23 18.25 -1.82
CA ILE A 38 7.05 17.87 -0.66
C ILE A 38 7.15 19.04 0.33
N LYS A 39 7.44 20.25 -0.16
CA LYS A 39 7.51 21.46 0.66
C LYS A 39 6.17 21.83 1.31
N ALA A 40 5.06 21.63 0.61
CA ALA A 40 3.74 21.88 1.15
C ALA A 40 3.37 20.84 2.22
N GLU A 41 3.73 19.58 2.01
CA GLU A 41 3.52 18.48 2.97
C GLU A 41 4.32 18.70 4.26
N ALA A 42 5.62 19.00 4.15
CA ALA A 42 6.48 19.28 5.30
C ALA A 42 5.96 20.43 6.17
N LYS A 43 5.33 21.45 5.59
CA LYS A 43 4.74 22.57 6.36
C LYS A 43 3.52 22.18 7.19
N LYS A 44 2.82 21.12 6.79
CA LYS A 44 1.64 20.62 7.50
C LYS A 44 2.04 19.69 8.64
N SER A 45 3.19 19.05 8.53
CA SER A 45 3.71 18.15 9.56
C SER A 45 4.33 18.91 10.74
N PRO A 46 4.03 18.53 11.99
CA PRO A 46 4.73 19.07 13.16
C PRO A 46 6.23 18.77 13.05
N GLY A 47 7.05 19.82 13.13
CA GLY A 47 8.50 19.73 13.05
C GLY A 47 9.10 19.62 11.64
N GLY A 48 8.30 19.75 10.57
CA GLY A 48 8.84 19.74 9.20
C GLY A 48 9.23 18.35 8.67
N VAL A 49 8.91 17.29 9.42
CA VAL A 49 9.26 15.92 9.07
C VAL A 49 8.17 15.33 8.17
N ILE A 50 8.53 14.99 6.95
CA ILE A 50 7.69 14.15 6.10
C ILE A 50 7.93 12.72 6.60
N CYS A 51 6.93 12.14 7.25
CA CYS A 51 7.02 10.75 7.70
C CYS A 51 7.32 9.86 6.48
N SER A 52 8.35 9.00 6.60
CA SER A 52 8.45 7.83 5.74
C SER A 52 7.10 7.11 5.77
N PRO A 53 6.63 6.49 4.66
CA PRO A 53 5.41 5.70 4.67
C PRO A 53 5.61 4.52 5.63
N SER A 54 5.31 4.76 6.90
CA SER A 54 5.34 3.77 7.97
C SER A 54 4.10 2.92 7.77
N ALA A 55 4.34 1.68 7.32
CA ALA A 55 3.34 0.68 7.00
C ALA A 55 2.35 1.11 5.91
N ARG A 56 2.52 0.56 4.70
CA ARG A 56 1.33 0.21 3.92
C ARG A 56 0.48 -0.65 4.86
N PRO A 57 -0.79 -0.32 5.14
CA PRO A 57 -1.65 -1.25 5.85
C PRO A 57 -1.60 -2.57 5.07
N SER A 58 -1.18 -3.65 5.73
CA SER A 58 -1.33 -4.98 5.17
C SER A 58 -2.79 -5.09 4.71
N PRO A 59 -3.06 -5.54 3.49
CA PRO A 59 -4.45 -5.79 3.09
C PRO A 59 -5.10 -6.61 4.21
N VAL A 60 -6.29 -6.18 4.64
CA VAL A 60 -7.08 -6.90 5.64
C VAL A 60 -7.34 -8.27 5.04
N VAL A 61 -6.54 -9.25 5.44
CA VAL A 61 -6.77 -10.65 5.09
C VAL A 61 -8.07 -10.99 5.79
N GLY A 62 -9.12 -11.26 5.02
CA GLY A 62 -10.38 -11.72 5.57
C GLY A 62 -10.11 -12.83 6.57
N GLN A 63 -10.78 -12.78 7.72
CA GLN A 63 -10.57 -13.76 8.76
C GLN A 63 -11.10 -15.11 8.27
N LEU A 64 -10.20 -15.97 7.80
CA LEU A 64 -10.51 -17.36 7.48
C LEU A 64 -10.97 -18.04 8.77
N ASP A 65 -12.09 -18.77 8.71
CA ASP A 65 -12.50 -19.59 9.84
C ASP A 65 -11.52 -20.78 10.02
N TYR A 66 -11.70 -21.53 11.11
CA TYR A 66 -10.83 -22.68 11.38
C TYR A 66 -11.00 -23.80 10.34
N PHE A 67 -12.21 -23.97 9.82
CA PHE A 67 -12.56 -25.02 8.87
C PHE A 67 -11.89 -24.79 7.52
N ASP A 68 -11.97 -23.56 6.99
CA ASP A 68 -11.35 -23.15 5.73
C ASP A 68 -9.83 -23.31 5.78
N ARG A 69 -9.20 -22.92 6.90
CA ARG A 69 -7.76 -23.12 7.10
C ARG A 69 -7.37 -24.59 7.05
N GLU A 70 -8.17 -25.44 7.67
CA GLU A 70 -7.91 -26.87 7.73
C GLU A 70 -8.12 -27.54 6.36
N CYS A 71 -9.12 -27.11 5.59
CA CYS A 71 -9.32 -27.54 4.20
C CYS A 71 -8.13 -27.16 3.31
N ILE A 72 -7.69 -25.89 3.37
CA ILE A 72 -6.51 -25.42 2.61
C ILE A 72 -5.26 -26.22 3.01
N ARG A 73 -5.07 -26.45 4.32
CA ARG A 73 -3.91 -27.20 4.84
C ARG A 73 -3.87 -28.63 4.31
N ARG A 74 -5.01 -29.33 4.28
CA ARG A 74 -5.09 -30.71 3.77
C ARG A 74 -4.77 -30.78 2.28
N GLU A 75 -5.35 -29.90 1.48
CA GLU A 75 -5.04 -29.87 0.05
C GLU A 75 -3.56 -29.54 -0.20
N LEU A 76 -3.01 -28.57 0.53
CA LEU A 76 -1.60 -28.21 0.43
C LEU A 76 -0.68 -29.39 0.75
N LEU A 77 -0.96 -30.15 1.82
CA LEU A 77 -0.19 -31.34 2.17
C LEU A 77 -0.26 -32.42 1.09
N SER A 78 -1.43 -32.60 0.48
CA SER A 78 -1.60 -33.60 -0.58
C SER A 78 -0.75 -33.32 -1.82
N PHE A 79 -0.38 -32.06 -2.10
CA PHE A 79 0.58 -31.73 -3.16
C PHE A 79 1.98 -32.22 -2.80
N TYR A 80 2.42 -31.95 -1.57
CA TYR A 80 3.74 -32.37 -1.11
C TYR A 80 3.88 -33.89 -1.01
N GLU A 81 2.83 -34.60 -0.60
CA GLU A 81 2.80 -36.07 -0.60
C GLU A 81 2.96 -36.66 -2.02
N ARG A 82 2.53 -35.92 -3.05
CA ARG A 82 2.70 -36.29 -4.46
C ARG A 82 4.03 -35.82 -5.06
N GLY A 83 4.86 -35.10 -4.30
CA GLY A 83 6.09 -34.48 -4.81
C GLY A 83 5.83 -33.29 -5.75
N GLU A 84 4.61 -32.75 -5.75
CA GLU A 84 4.22 -31.61 -6.57
C GLU A 84 4.41 -30.30 -5.80
N LEU A 85 4.81 -29.23 -6.49
CA LEU A 85 4.84 -27.89 -5.90
C LEU A 85 3.46 -27.21 -6.08
N PRO A 86 2.73 -26.89 -5.01
CA PRO A 86 1.45 -26.23 -5.13
C PRO A 86 1.64 -24.82 -5.69
N THR A 87 0.88 -24.49 -6.74
CA THR A 87 0.73 -23.11 -7.22
C THR A 87 -0.60 -22.55 -6.72
N LEU A 88 -0.71 -21.23 -6.63
CA LEU A 88 -1.94 -20.60 -6.14
C LEU A 88 -3.16 -21.00 -7.00
N SER A 89 -3.01 -21.08 -8.32
CA SER A 89 -4.08 -21.49 -9.23
C SER A 89 -4.54 -22.92 -8.97
N THR A 90 -3.61 -23.87 -8.85
CA THR A 90 -3.95 -25.28 -8.64
C THR A 90 -4.56 -25.54 -7.26
N LEU A 91 -4.09 -24.82 -6.24
CA LEU A 91 -4.66 -24.91 -4.89
C LEU A 91 -6.09 -24.36 -4.85
N LEU A 92 -6.33 -23.22 -5.50
CA LEU A 92 -7.66 -22.61 -5.55
C LEU A 92 -8.66 -23.48 -6.31
N GLU A 93 -8.25 -24.16 -7.38
CA GLU A 93 -9.12 -25.08 -8.11
C GLU A 93 -9.60 -26.24 -7.23
N ARG A 94 -8.72 -26.81 -6.42
CA ARG A 94 -9.05 -27.95 -5.54
C ARG A 94 -9.86 -27.54 -4.32
N VAL A 95 -9.52 -26.41 -3.71
CA VAL A 95 -10.28 -25.88 -2.55
C VAL A 95 -11.69 -25.42 -2.95
N LYS A 96 -11.89 -24.98 -4.21
CA LYS A 96 -13.21 -24.58 -4.73
C LYS A 96 -14.11 -25.76 -5.12
N GLN A 97 -13.60 -26.98 -5.22
CA GLN A 97 -14.45 -28.12 -5.54
C GLN A 97 -15.40 -28.39 -4.35
N PRO A 98 -16.73 -28.29 -4.53
CA PRO A 98 -17.65 -28.74 -3.51
C PRO A 98 -17.41 -30.23 -3.29
N VAL A 99 -17.36 -30.65 -2.03
CA VAL A 99 -17.34 -32.08 -1.65
C VAL A 99 -18.59 -32.72 -2.26
N LEU A 100 -18.45 -33.31 -3.44
CA LEU A 100 -19.54 -34.02 -4.11
C LEU A 100 -19.88 -35.25 -3.27
N LYS A 101 -20.99 -35.12 -2.53
CA LYS A 101 -21.90 -36.15 -2.00
C LYS A 101 -21.34 -37.59 -2.04
N GLY A 102 -21.00 -38.13 -0.88
CA GLY A 102 -20.59 -39.53 -0.80
C GLY A 102 -20.70 -40.24 0.55
N HIS A 103 -21.24 -39.64 1.62
CA HIS A 103 -21.48 -40.38 2.87
C HIS A 103 -22.89 -40.06 3.39
N ARG A 104 -23.85 -40.92 3.01
CA ARG A 104 -25.09 -41.08 3.76
C ARG A 104 -24.71 -41.57 5.16
N VAL A 105 -24.67 -40.67 6.12
CA VAL A 105 -24.68 -41.07 7.53
C VAL A 105 -26.10 -41.53 7.81
N HIS A 106 -26.29 -42.85 7.85
CA HIS A 106 -27.53 -43.44 8.34
C HIS A 106 -27.67 -43.07 9.82
N PHE A 107 -28.59 -42.17 10.13
CA PHE A 107 -29.10 -42.03 11.48
C PHE A 107 -29.88 -43.30 11.81
N ILE A 108 -29.30 -44.13 12.68
CA ILE A 108 -30.06 -45.17 13.38
C ILE A 108 -30.84 -44.45 14.50
N LYS A 109 -32.09 -44.87 14.58
CA LYS A 109 -33.25 -44.27 15.25
C LYS A 109 -33.09 -44.11 16.76
#